data_AF-A0A352D9L2-F1
#
_entry.id   AF-A0A352D9L2-F1
#
_cell.length_a   1.000
_cell.length_b   1.000
_cell.length_c   1.000
_cell.angle_alpha   90.00
_cell.angle_beta   90.00
_cell.angle_gamma   90.00
#
_symmetry.space_group_name_H-M   'P 1'
#
loop_
_entity.id
_entity.type
_entity.pdbx_description
1 polymer ?
#
loop_
_entity_poly.entity_id
_entity_poly.type
_entity_poly.pdbx_seq_one_letter_code
_entity_poly.pdbx_strand_id
1 'polypeptide(L)'
;MIKEVLLRQKREMETLLAKPYVTRARSGYADRFAKDEVVKVVTGPRRAGKSIFSLHFLSGLHPAYVNFDDESLVKLKDYDEIIKELHACYGAAKHLLFDEIQNLPGWELFVNRLQRQGYNITLTGSNSRLLSGELATSLTGRHVPIEILPFSFVEFLAAESFNWNESDLSAPEVKGRLLNLMEHHLVNGGFPEVAVKKLEPRGYLDTLMDSLILKDIVKRYSIRLPGKIYDLQIYLLNNFASECSFRKLAARLSRLTNR
;
A
#
# COMPACT_ATOMS: atom_id res chain seq x y z
N MET A 1 22.39 -14.16 -10.45
CA MET A 1 21.52 -14.17 -9.27
C MET A 1 20.57 -12.96 -9.24
N ILE A 2 21.04 -11.71 -9.08
CA ILE A 2 20.15 -10.52 -9.05
C ILE A 2 19.35 -10.37 -10.36
N LYS A 3 20.01 -10.48 -11.50
CA LYS A 3 19.37 -10.40 -12.82
C LYS A 3 18.18 -11.36 -12.96
N GLU A 4 18.31 -12.59 -12.49
CA GLU A 4 17.26 -13.61 -12.57
C GLU A 4 16.07 -13.24 -11.67
N VAL A 5 16.34 -12.71 -10.48
CA VAL A 5 15.30 -12.18 -9.58
C VAL A 5 14.56 -11.03 -10.24
N LEU A 6 15.26 -10.05 -10.82
CA LEU A 6 14.64 -8.91 -11.50
C LEU A 6 13.84 -9.33 -12.74
N LEU A 7 14.32 -10.30 -13.52
CA LEU A 7 13.58 -10.84 -14.66
C LEU A 7 12.33 -11.62 -14.22
N ARG A 8 12.40 -12.35 -13.11
CA ARG A 8 11.22 -13.00 -12.52
C ARG A 8 10.19 -11.96 -12.10
N GLN A 9 10.61 -10.96 -11.33
CA GLN A 9 9.76 -9.86 -10.90
C GLN A 9 9.14 -9.14 -12.11
N LYS A 10 9.91 -8.85 -13.16
CA LYS A 10 9.39 -8.25 -14.41
C LYS A 10 8.23 -9.05 -15.01
N ARG A 11 8.37 -10.37 -15.15
CA ARG A 11 7.34 -11.25 -15.73
C ARG A 11 6.07 -11.31 -14.88
N GLU A 12 6.22 -11.35 -13.56
CA GLU A 12 5.08 -11.30 -12.62
C GLU A 12 4.29 -10.01 -12.82
N MET A 13 4.97 -8.90 -13.05
CA MET A 13 4.39 -7.58 -13.20
C MET A 13 3.68 -7.39 -14.54
N GLU A 14 4.27 -7.89 -15.63
CA GLU A 14 3.61 -7.98 -16.93
C GLU A 14 2.31 -8.80 -16.84
N THR A 15 2.33 -9.90 -16.09
CA THR A 15 1.14 -10.74 -15.84
C THR A 15 0.08 -9.99 -15.02
N LEU A 16 0.47 -9.15 -14.07
CA LEU A 16 -0.44 -8.36 -13.26
C LEU A 16 -1.09 -7.22 -14.06
N LEU A 17 -0.31 -6.51 -14.89
CA LEU A 17 -0.79 -5.43 -15.75
C LEU A 17 -1.81 -5.90 -16.80
N ALA A 18 -1.75 -7.17 -17.21
CA ALA A 18 -2.70 -7.76 -18.15
C ALA A 18 -4.08 -8.08 -17.53
N LYS A 19 -4.22 -8.03 -16.21
CA LYS A 19 -5.49 -8.34 -15.52
C LYS A 19 -6.42 -7.11 -15.50
N PRO A 20 -7.74 -7.32 -15.37
CA PRO A 20 -8.67 -6.22 -15.14
C PRO A 20 -8.28 -5.41 -13.91
N TYR A 21 -8.34 -4.09 -14.04
CA TYR A 21 -7.97 -3.15 -13.00
C TYR A 21 -9.12 -2.22 -12.66
N VAL A 22 -9.37 -2.05 -11.37
CA VAL A 22 -10.32 -1.05 -10.85
C VAL A 22 -9.56 0.25 -10.66
N THR A 23 -9.92 1.27 -11.45
CA THR A 23 -9.32 2.60 -11.36
C THR A 23 -9.48 3.16 -9.96
N ARG A 24 -8.38 3.61 -9.37
CA ARG A 24 -8.39 4.18 -8.01
C ARG A 24 -8.75 5.66 -8.04
N ALA A 25 -9.45 6.14 -7.01
CA ALA A 25 -9.82 7.55 -6.84
C ALA A 25 -8.59 8.49 -6.82
N ARG A 26 -7.45 7.99 -6.35
CA ARG A 26 -6.18 8.74 -6.30
C ARG A 26 -5.42 8.81 -7.63
N SER A 27 -5.86 8.12 -8.69
CA SER A 27 -5.12 8.06 -9.97
C SER A 27 -4.91 9.46 -10.56
N GLY A 28 -5.97 10.27 -10.68
CA GLY A 28 -5.86 11.62 -11.22
C GLY A 28 -5.07 12.62 -10.35
N TYR A 29 -4.78 12.30 -9.08
CA TYR A 29 -3.84 13.05 -8.25
C TYR A 29 -2.40 12.61 -8.54
N ALA A 30 -2.14 11.30 -8.62
CA ALA A 30 -0.83 10.75 -8.91
C ALA A 30 -0.33 11.11 -10.31
N ASP A 31 -1.22 11.09 -11.32
CA ASP A 31 -0.89 11.38 -12.71
C ASP A 31 -0.28 12.78 -12.91
N ARG A 32 -0.68 13.75 -12.07
CA ARG A 32 -0.14 15.13 -12.10
C ARG A 32 1.35 15.16 -11.85
N PHE A 33 1.84 14.25 -11.00
CA PHE A 33 3.23 14.21 -10.58
C PHE A 33 4.02 13.15 -11.33
N ALA A 34 3.39 12.27 -12.11
CA ALA A 34 4.04 11.08 -12.69
C ALA A 34 5.36 11.40 -13.43
N LYS A 35 5.43 12.54 -14.12
CA LYS A 35 6.62 13.02 -14.83
C LYS A 35 7.53 13.97 -14.04
N ASP A 36 7.06 14.50 -12.91
CA ASP A 36 7.81 15.44 -12.07
C ASP A 36 8.98 14.75 -11.37
N GLU A 37 10.07 15.48 -11.11
CA GLU A 37 11.27 14.98 -10.42
C GLU A 37 11.07 14.76 -8.90
N VAL A 38 9.92 15.20 -8.37
CA VAL A 38 9.52 14.95 -7.00
C VAL A 38 9.36 13.45 -6.79
N VAL A 39 9.87 12.91 -5.68
CA VAL A 39 9.74 11.48 -5.33
C VAL A 39 8.29 11.19 -4.96
N LYS A 40 7.66 10.21 -5.61
CA LYS A 40 6.31 9.77 -5.24
C LYS A 40 6.42 8.75 -4.13
N VAL A 41 5.76 8.97 -3.00
CA VAL A 41 5.77 8.03 -1.88
C VAL A 41 4.37 7.48 -1.69
N VAL A 42 4.16 6.26 -2.17
CA VAL A 42 2.88 5.55 -2.14
C VAL A 42 2.80 4.71 -0.88
N THR A 43 1.90 5.06 0.04
CA THR A 43 1.77 4.37 1.33
C THR A 43 0.35 3.87 1.56
N GLY A 44 0.18 3.06 2.60
CA GLY A 44 -1.09 2.49 2.98
C GLY A 44 -0.96 1.06 3.49
N PRO A 45 -2.04 0.48 4.04
CA PRO A 45 -2.00 -0.82 4.68
C PRO A 45 -1.57 -1.94 3.72
N ARG A 46 -1.07 -3.05 4.26
CA ARG A 46 -0.81 -4.25 3.45
C ARG A 46 -2.08 -4.66 2.73
N ARG A 47 -1.92 -5.15 1.49
CA ARG A 47 -3.03 -5.60 0.63
C ARG A 47 -4.00 -4.51 0.16
N ALA A 48 -3.70 -3.22 0.38
CA ALA A 48 -4.50 -2.12 -0.20
C ALA A 48 -4.36 -1.95 -1.73
N GLY A 49 -3.40 -2.65 -2.36
CA GLY A 49 -3.15 -2.57 -3.80
C GLY A 49 -2.14 -1.50 -4.23
N LYS A 50 -1.22 -1.08 -3.35
CA LYS A 50 -0.20 -0.03 -3.63
C LYS A 50 0.68 -0.34 -4.85
N SER A 51 1.23 -1.55 -4.92
CA SER A 51 2.13 -1.97 -6.02
C SER A 51 1.39 -1.94 -7.35
N ILE A 52 0.18 -2.51 -7.37
CA ILE A 52 -0.71 -2.52 -8.54
C ILE A 52 -1.07 -1.09 -8.96
N PHE A 53 -1.51 -0.26 -8.02
CA PHE A 53 -1.77 1.15 -8.27
C PHE A 53 -0.57 1.85 -8.91
N SER A 54 0.62 1.63 -8.34
CA SER A 54 1.86 2.28 -8.78
C SER A 54 2.25 1.87 -10.20
N LEU A 55 2.04 0.61 -10.54
CA LEU A 55 2.26 0.13 -11.90
C LEU A 55 1.31 0.73 -12.91
N HIS A 56 0.02 0.79 -12.60
CA HIS A 56 -0.96 1.28 -13.56
C HIS A 56 -0.73 2.76 -13.88
N PHE A 57 -0.47 3.60 -12.87
CA PHE A 57 -0.23 5.02 -13.13
C PHE A 57 1.12 5.28 -13.83
N LEU A 58 2.12 4.40 -13.64
CA LEU A 58 3.41 4.49 -14.33
C LEU A 58 3.47 3.73 -15.66
N SER A 59 2.45 2.94 -16.02
CA SER A 59 2.51 1.98 -17.13
C SER A 59 2.92 2.60 -18.47
N GLY A 60 2.44 3.82 -18.77
CA GLY A 60 2.81 4.57 -19.98
C GLY A 60 4.22 5.19 -19.96
N LEU A 61 4.95 5.06 -18.85
CA LEU A 61 6.32 5.57 -18.66
C LEU A 61 7.37 4.44 -18.59
N HIS A 62 6.94 3.18 -18.72
CA HIS A 62 7.79 1.98 -18.71
C HIS A 62 8.81 1.96 -17.55
N PRO A 63 8.35 1.96 -16.28
CA PRO A 63 9.25 2.00 -15.13
C PRO A 63 10.05 0.71 -15.02
N ALA A 64 11.32 0.82 -14.62
CA ALA A 64 12.07 -0.31 -14.12
C ALA A 64 11.60 -0.62 -12.69
N TYR A 65 11.20 -1.86 -12.46
CA TYR A 65 10.60 -2.30 -11.20
C TYR A 65 11.54 -3.23 -10.42
N VAL A 66 11.58 -3.01 -9.11
CA VAL A 66 12.17 -3.95 -8.15
C VAL A 66 11.34 -3.96 -6.86
N ASN A 67 11.11 -5.15 -6.32
CA ASN A 67 10.50 -5.38 -5.02
C ASN A 67 11.54 -5.87 -4.02
N PHE A 68 11.65 -5.17 -2.89
CA PHE A 68 12.65 -5.40 -1.85
C PHE A 68 12.20 -6.37 -0.73
N ASP A 69 11.00 -6.95 -0.82
CA ASP A 69 10.55 -8.06 0.04
C ASP A 69 11.16 -9.41 -0.38
N ASP A 70 11.99 -9.43 -1.41
CA ASP A 70 12.74 -10.61 -1.85
C ASP A 70 14.02 -10.80 -1.01
N GLU A 71 14.07 -11.89 -0.23
CA GLU A 71 15.21 -12.23 0.64
C GLU A 71 16.56 -12.27 -0.11
N SER A 72 16.54 -12.54 -1.41
CA SER A 72 17.74 -12.58 -2.26
C SER A 72 18.40 -11.21 -2.41
N LEU A 73 17.61 -10.13 -2.32
CA LEU A 73 18.08 -8.74 -2.48
C LEU A 73 18.53 -8.12 -1.15
N VAL A 74 18.03 -8.63 -0.02
CA VAL A 74 18.36 -8.13 1.33
C VAL A 74 19.85 -8.32 1.68
N LYS A 75 20.53 -9.28 1.05
CA LYS A 75 21.96 -9.59 1.31
C LYS A 75 22.93 -8.70 0.53
N LEU A 76 22.44 -7.80 -0.32
CA LEU A 76 23.28 -6.95 -1.17
C LEU A 76 23.94 -5.85 -0.34
N LYS A 77 25.25 -5.69 -0.55
CA LYS A 77 26.06 -4.63 0.05
C LYS A 77 26.27 -3.44 -0.89
N ASP A 78 26.23 -3.69 -2.19
CA ASP A 78 26.39 -2.66 -3.23
C ASP A 78 25.06 -2.46 -3.97
N TYR A 79 24.44 -1.30 -3.78
CA TYR A 79 23.18 -0.96 -4.43
C TYR A 79 23.36 -0.47 -5.86
N ASP A 80 24.59 -0.18 -6.30
CA ASP A 80 24.87 0.17 -7.71
C ASP A 80 24.68 -1.04 -8.63
N GLU A 81 24.88 -2.25 -8.10
CA GLU A 81 24.59 -3.50 -8.81
C GLU A 81 23.09 -3.61 -9.16
N ILE A 82 22.19 -3.15 -8.28
CA ILE A 82 20.75 -3.16 -8.52
C ILE A 82 20.40 -2.31 -9.74
N ILE A 83 20.94 -1.09 -9.83
CA ILE A 83 20.69 -0.18 -10.95
C ILE A 83 21.25 -0.72 -12.25
N LYS A 84 22.49 -1.26 -12.20
CA LYS A 84 23.12 -1.90 -13.36
C LYS A 84 22.26 -3.05 -13.91
N GLU A 85 21.77 -3.93 -13.03
CA GLU A 85 20.96 -5.06 -13.44
C GLU A 85 19.53 -4.65 -13.85
N LEU A 86 18.96 -3.60 -13.25
CA LEU A 86 17.71 -3.00 -13.73
C LEU A 86 17.89 -2.49 -15.16
N HIS A 87 19.00 -1.80 -15.46
CA HIS A 87 19.28 -1.35 -16.82
C HIS A 87 19.47 -2.50 -17.79
N ALA A 88 20.07 -3.61 -17.35
CA ALA A 88 20.19 -4.81 -18.18
C ALA A 88 18.83 -5.47 -18.49
N CYS A 89 17.84 -5.33 -17.62
CA CYS A 89 16.51 -5.97 -17.76
C CYS A 89 15.46 -5.06 -18.43
N TYR A 90 15.58 -3.74 -18.25
CA TYR A 90 14.59 -2.73 -18.67
C TYR A 90 15.15 -1.70 -19.66
N GLY A 91 16.45 -1.75 -19.99
CA GLY A 91 17.13 -0.70 -20.75
C GLY A 91 17.43 0.53 -19.87
N ALA A 92 17.81 1.65 -20.50
CA ALA A 92 18.13 2.91 -19.80
C ALA A 92 16.87 3.63 -19.29
N ALA A 93 16.08 2.94 -18.47
CA ALA A 93 14.82 3.45 -17.90
C ALA A 93 15.10 4.56 -16.89
N LYS A 94 14.49 5.72 -17.09
CA LYS A 94 14.59 6.86 -16.15
C LYS A 94 13.58 6.78 -15.00
N HIS A 95 12.48 6.06 -15.20
CA HIS A 95 11.45 5.87 -14.18
C HIS A 95 11.76 4.61 -13.39
N LEU A 96 11.83 4.73 -12.07
CA LEU A 96 12.11 3.63 -11.14
C LEU A 96 10.92 3.45 -10.21
N LEU A 97 10.44 2.21 -10.09
CA LEU A 97 9.43 1.82 -9.11
C LEU A 97 10.05 0.85 -8.10
N PHE A 98 10.19 1.33 -6.87
CA PHE A 98 10.77 0.57 -5.76
C PHE A 98 9.67 0.16 -4.79
N ASP A 99 9.35 -1.12 -4.77
CA ASP A 99 8.27 -1.69 -3.96
C ASP A 99 8.80 -2.20 -2.62
N GLU A 100 8.06 -1.91 -1.54
CA GLU A 100 8.44 -2.21 -0.15
C GLU A 100 9.88 -1.74 0.20
N ILE A 101 10.24 -0.52 -0.24
CA ILE A 101 11.60 0.05 -0.13
C ILE A 101 12.14 0.07 1.31
N GLN A 102 11.27 0.10 2.32
CA GLN A 102 11.69 0.07 3.73
C GLN A 102 12.39 -1.23 4.14
N ASN A 103 12.34 -2.28 3.31
CA ASN A 103 13.07 -3.52 3.52
C ASN A 103 14.55 -3.41 3.10
N LEU A 104 14.92 -2.37 2.33
CA LEU A 104 16.29 -2.07 1.96
C LEU A 104 16.95 -1.17 3.04
N PRO A 105 18.01 -1.62 3.73
CA PRO A 105 18.70 -0.78 4.72
C PRO A 105 19.30 0.48 4.11
N GLY A 106 19.19 1.64 4.78
CA GLY A 106 19.81 2.89 4.31
C GLY A 106 19.33 3.38 2.94
N TRP A 107 18.13 2.97 2.52
CA TRP A 107 17.54 3.28 1.23
C TRP A 107 17.37 4.79 0.99
N GLU A 108 17.32 5.61 2.05
CA GLU A 108 17.13 7.06 1.95
C GLU A 108 18.30 7.72 1.21
N LEU A 109 19.54 7.34 1.55
CA LEU A 109 20.74 7.84 0.88
C LEU A 109 20.80 7.35 -0.58
N PHE A 110 20.37 6.11 -0.80
CA PHE A 110 20.29 5.52 -2.13
C PHE A 110 19.32 6.28 -3.04
N VAL A 111 18.09 6.52 -2.59
CA VAL A 111 17.07 7.28 -3.33
C VAL A 111 17.51 8.73 -3.56
N ASN A 112 18.06 9.40 -2.54
CA ASN A 112 18.56 10.77 -2.68
C ASN A 112 19.66 10.89 -3.74
N ARG A 113 20.58 9.92 -3.80
CA ARG A 113 21.63 9.88 -4.83
C ARG A 113 21.03 9.70 -6.22
N LEU A 114 20.09 8.78 -6.39
CA LEU A 114 19.44 8.53 -7.69
C LEU A 114 18.61 9.75 -8.15
N GLN A 115 17.92 10.41 -7.23
CA GLN A 115 17.18 11.63 -7.57
C GLN A 115 18.13 12.71 -8.11
N ARG A 116 19.30 12.90 -7.50
CA ARG A 116 20.34 13.85 -8.00
C ARG A 116 20.92 13.45 -9.36
N GLN A 117 20.85 12.16 -9.73
CA GLN A 117 21.24 11.65 -11.04
C GLN A 117 20.14 11.81 -12.10
N GLY A 118 18.97 12.35 -11.73
CA GLY A 118 17.86 12.62 -12.65
C GLY A 118 16.90 11.45 -12.85
N TYR A 119 16.92 10.43 -11.97
CA TYR A 119 15.91 9.37 -11.99
C TYR A 119 14.58 9.89 -11.42
N ASN A 120 13.49 9.46 -12.04
CA ASN A 120 12.14 9.72 -11.58
C ASN A 120 11.69 8.53 -10.71
N ILE A 121 11.57 8.75 -9.40
CA ILE A 121 11.47 7.66 -8.43
C ILE A 121 10.06 7.62 -7.84
N THR A 122 9.45 6.44 -7.89
CA THR A 122 8.24 6.11 -7.13
C THR A 122 8.60 5.01 -6.13
N LEU A 123 8.25 5.26 -4.88
CA LEU A 123 8.45 4.37 -3.76
C LEU A 123 7.12 3.85 -3.29
N THR A 124 7.04 2.59 -2.91
CA THR A 124 5.93 2.09 -2.13
C THR A 124 6.40 1.57 -0.78
N GLY A 125 5.47 1.51 0.16
CA GLY A 125 5.57 0.51 1.20
C GLY A 125 4.45 0.54 2.21
N SER A 126 4.37 -0.56 2.95
CA SER A 126 3.26 -0.85 3.86
C SER A 126 3.33 -0.14 5.21
N ASN A 127 4.44 0.54 5.51
CA ASN A 127 4.67 1.17 6.81
C ASN A 127 4.47 2.69 6.76
N SER A 128 3.75 3.25 7.74
CA SER A 128 3.61 4.69 7.95
C SER A 128 4.95 5.39 8.22
N ARG A 129 6.01 4.65 8.62
CA ARG A 129 7.37 5.20 8.71
C ARG A 129 7.85 5.85 7.42
N LEU A 130 7.45 5.37 6.24
CA LEU A 130 7.80 5.99 4.95
C LEU A 130 7.41 7.48 4.88
N LEU A 131 6.42 7.90 5.67
CA LEU A 131 5.94 9.28 5.78
C LEU A 131 6.21 9.91 7.16
N SER A 132 6.93 9.22 8.04
CA SER A 132 7.25 9.77 9.37
C SER A 132 8.21 10.97 9.25
N GLY A 133 8.16 11.87 10.25
CA GLY A 133 8.89 13.15 10.22
C GLY A 133 10.40 13.04 9.94
N GLU A 134 11.05 11.95 10.38
CA GLU A 134 12.47 11.69 10.09
C GLU A 134 12.74 11.49 8.59
N LEU A 135 11.78 10.89 7.86
CA LEU A 135 11.85 10.64 6.43
C LEU A 135 11.44 11.84 5.57
N ALA A 136 10.48 12.63 6.04
CA ALA A 136 10.21 13.95 5.48
C ALA A 136 11.46 14.85 5.56
N THR A 137 12.27 14.67 6.61
CA THR A 137 13.54 15.37 6.80
C THR A 137 14.64 14.84 5.86
N SER A 138 14.76 13.51 5.69
CA SER A 138 15.81 12.90 4.85
C SER A 138 15.60 13.12 3.34
N LEU A 139 14.35 13.15 2.87
CA LEU A 139 14.01 13.50 1.48
C LEU A 139 13.89 15.01 1.26
N THR A 140 14.28 15.84 2.24
CA THR A 140 14.33 17.33 2.17
C THR A 140 13.02 17.99 1.71
N GLY A 141 11.86 17.37 1.99
CA GLY A 141 10.57 17.85 1.48
C GLY A 141 10.33 17.69 -0.03
N ARG A 142 11.25 17.04 -0.78
CA ARG A 142 11.11 16.80 -2.24
C ARG A 142 10.34 15.51 -2.54
N HIS A 143 9.25 15.29 -1.84
CA HIS A 143 8.39 14.15 -2.05
C HIS A 143 6.91 14.52 -2.05
N VAL A 144 6.10 13.73 -2.75
CA VAL A 144 4.65 13.84 -2.77
C VAL A 144 4.04 12.56 -2.18
N PRO A 145 3.29 12.68 -1.06
CA PRO A 145 2.63 11.53 -0.47
C PRO A 145 1.38 11.14 -1.27
N ILE A 146 1.21 9.84 -1.51
CA ILE A 146 0.03 9.27 -2.15
C ILE A 146 -0.46 8.12 -1.27
N GLU A 147 -1.49 8.37 -0.47
CA GLU A 147 -2.07 7.34 0.40
C GLU A 147 -3.11 6.51 -0.35
N ILE A 148 -2.91 5.19 -0.35
CA ILE A 148 -3.79 4.19 -0.93
C ILE A 148 -4.40 3.35 0.19
N LEU A 149 -5.68 3.56 0.41
CA LEU A 149 -6.50 2.79 1.35
C LEU A 149 -7.16 1.60 0.64
N PRO A 150 -7.85 0.70 1.36
CA PRO A 150 -8.81 -0.21 0.74
C PRO A 150 -9.83 0.56 -0.11
N PHE A 151 -10.53 -0.13 -1.01
CA PHE A 151 -11.52 0.48 -1.88
C PHE A 151 -12.53 1.31 -1.09
N SER A 152 -12.65 2.57 -1.50
CA SER A 152 -13.81 3.40 -1.19
C SER A 152 -15.08 2.73 -1.73
N PHE A 153 -16.25 3.16 -1.25
CA PHE A 153 -17.50 2.58 -1.72
C PHE A 153 -17.67 2.72 -3.24
N VAL A 154 -17.25 3.84 -3.84
CA VAL A 154 -17.30 4.05 -5.30
C VAL A 154 -16.39 3.06 -6.04
N GLU A 155 -15.16 2.85 -5.56
CA GLU A 155 -14.24 1.86 -6.14
C GLU A 155 -14.78 0.43 -5.96
N PHE A 156 -15.44 0.15 -4.84
CA PHE A 156 -16.09 -1.13 -4.57
C PHE A 156 -17.24 -1.38 -5.56
N LEU A 157 -18.10 -0.39 -5.82
CA LEU A 157 -19.17 -0.52 -6.82
C LEU A 157 -18.61 -0.78 -8.22
N ALA A 158 -17.50 -0.12 -8.59
CA ALA A 158 -16.81 -0.40 -9.83
C ALA A 158 -16.27 -1.84 -9.88
N ALA A 159 -15.73 -2.36 -8.77
CA ALA A 159 -15.31 -3.76 -8.66
C ALA A 159 -16.49 -4.75 -8.78
N GLU A 160 -17.67 -4.37 -8.30
CA GLU A 160 -18.93 -5.12 -8.46
C GLU A 160 -19.57 -4.94 -9.85
N SER A 161 -18.94 -4.17 -10.76
CA SER A 161 -19.50 -3.82 -12.06
C SER A 161 -20.89 -3.17 -11.96
N PHE A 162 -21.15 -2.44 -10.88
CA PHE A 162 -22.40 -1.74 -10.64
C PHE A 162 -22.27 -0.26 -11.03
N ASN A 163 -22.79 0.07 -12.21
CA ASN A 163 -22.86 1.45 -12.70
C ASN A 163 -24.16 2.10 -12.25
N TRP A 164 -24.08 3.33 -11.74
CA TRP A 164 -25.24 4.12 -11.31
C TRP A 164 -24.96 5.61 -11.48
N ASN A 165 -26.02 6.38 -11.68
CA ASN A 165 -26.01 7.84 -11.70
C ASN A 165 -27.04 8.39 -10.71
N GLU A 166 -26.91 9.67 -10.33
CA GLU A 166 -27.84 10.30 -9.37
C GLU A 166 -29.31 10.25 -9.83
N SER A 167 -29.57 10.31 -11.13
CA SER A 167 -30.92 10.18 -11.71
C SER A 167 -31.57 8.83 -11.38
N ASP A 168 -30.76 7.78 -11.25
CA ASP A 168 -31.24 6.41 -11.05
C ASP A 168 -31.71 6.19 -9.60
N LEU A 169 -31.32 7.08 -8.67
CA LEU A 169 -31.75 7.01 -7.26
C LEU A 169 -33.26 7.23 -7.07
N SER A 170 -33.93 7.78 -8.08
CA SER A 170 -35.39 7.92 -8.10
C SER A 170 -36.10 6.56 -8.22
N ALA A 171 -35.44 5.54 -8.79
CA ALA A 171 -35.97 4.19 -8.88
C ALA A 171 -35.75 3.42 -7.56
N PRO A 172 -36.82 2.95 -6.89
CA PRO A 172 -36.71 2.22 -5.63
C PRO A 172 -35.83 0.97 -5.71
N GLU A 173 -35.83 0.27 -6.86
CA GLU A 173 -35.04 -0.95 -7.08
C GLU A 173 -33.54 -0.65 -7.09
N VAL A 174 -33.11 0.42 -7.76
CA VAL A 174 -31.70 0.85 -7.82
C VAL A 174 -31.25 1.28 -6.43
N LYS A 175 -32.08 2.08 -5.73
CA LYS A 175 -31.80 2.51 -4.36
C LYS A 175 -31.67 1.31 -3.41
N GLY A 176 -32.57 0.35 -3.50
CA GLY A 176 -32.53 -0.87 -2.68
C GLY A 176 -31.25 -1.67 -2.92
N ARG A 177 -30.85 -1.83 -4.19
CA ARG A 177 -29.60 -2.53 -4.54
C ARG A 177 -28.36 -1.79 -4.06
N LEU A 178 -28.33 -0.46 -4.17
CA LEU A 178 -27.23 0.36 -3.67
C LEU A 178 -27.08 0.25 -2.15
N LEU A 179 -28.19 0.28 -1.41
CA LEU A 179 -28.18 0.09 0.05
C LEU A 179 -27.66 -1.29 0.45
N ASN A 180 -28.04 -2.34 -0.27
CA ASN A 180 -27.52 -3.69 -0.04
C ASN A 180 -26.01 -3.77 -0.27
N LEU A 181 -25.52 -3.19 -1.38
CA LEU A 181 -24.08 -3.12 -1.67
C LEU A 181 -23.33 -2.29 -0.62
N MET A 182 -23.94 -1.22 -0.11
CA MET A 182 -23.37 -0.41 0.98
C MET A 182 -23.27 -1.21 2.27
N GLU A 183 -24.31 -1.95 2.66
CA GLU A 183 -24.27 -2.84 3.81
C GLU A 183 -23.17 -3.90 3.65
N HIS A 184 -23.09 -4.53 2.47
CA HIS A 184 -22.02 -5.48 2.17
C HIS A 184 -20.62 -4.87 2.31
N HIS A 185 -20.41 -3.65 1.80
CA HIS A 185 -19.13 -2.94 1.93
C HIS A 185 -18.80 -2.58 3.38
N LEU A 186 -19.79 -2.14 4.16
CA LEU A 186 -19.60 -1.81 5.58
C LEU A 186 -19.23 -3.03 6.42
N VAL A 187 -19.82 -4.19 6.12
CA VAL A 187 -19.57 -5.43 6.87
C VAL A 187 -18.27 -6.11 6.42
N ASN A 188 -18.03 -6.20 5.11
CA ASN A 188 -16.92 -6.97 4.53
C ASN A 188 -15.69 -6.12 4.19
N GLY A 189 -15.81 -4.79 4.31
CA GLY A 189 -14.74 -3.84 4.02
C GLY A 189 -14.41 -3.69 2.53
N GLY A 190 -13.43 -2.83 2.25
CA GLY A 190 -13.01 -2.48 0.89
C GLY A 190 -11.75 -3.19 0.40
N PHE A 191 -11.22 -4.21 1.08
CA PHE A 191 -9.95 -4.81 0.65
C PHE A 191 -10.08 -5.42 -0.76
N PRO A 192 -9.19 -5.09 -1.72
CA PRO A 192 -9.29 -5.54 -3.10
C PRO A 192 -9.47 -7.05 -3.28
N GLU A 193 -8.79 -7.87 -2.48
CA GLU A 193 -8.93 -9.33 -2.57
C GLU A 193 -10.33 -9.83 -2.15
N VAL A 194 -10.99 -9.17 -1.21
CA VAL A 194 -12.37 -9.50 -0.83
C VAL A 194 -13.32 -9.05 -1.94
N ALA A 195 -13.18 -7.80 -2.40
CA ALA A 195 -14.07 -7.21 -3.40
C ALA A 195 -13.95 -7.86 -4.80
N VAL A 196 -12.73 -8.15 -5.27
CA VAL A 196 -12.47 -8.62 -6.64
C VAL A 196 -12.43 -10.15 -6.71
N LYS A 197 -11.77 -10.81 -5.75
CA LYS A 197 -11.59 -12.28 -5.79
C LYS A 197 -12.70 -13.04 -5.06
N LYS A 198 -13.66 -12.33 -4.46
CA LYS A 198 -14.79 -12.89 -3.70
C LYS A 198 -14.35 -13.92 -2.65
N LEU A 199 -13.21 -13.64 -2.00
CA LEU A 199 -12.75 -14.46 -0.88
C LEU A 199 -13.76 -14.37 0.28
N GLU A 200 -13.87 -15.45 1.05
CA GLU A 200 -14.64 -15.43 2.29
C GLU A 200 -14.08 -14.34 3.22
N PRO A 201 -14.86 -13.29 3.55
CA PRO A 201 -14.32 -12.10 4.20
C PRO A 201 -13.74 -12.38 5.59
N ARG A 202 -14.42 -13.15 6.45
CA ARG A 202 -14.05 -13.29 7.86
C ARG A 202 -12.67 -13.93 8.01
N GLY A 203 -12.49 -15.14 7.48
CA GLY A 203 -11.22 -15.86 7.60
C GLY A 203 -10.06 -15.12 6.94
N TYR A 204 -10.31 -14.44 5.81
CA TYR A 204 -9.28 -13.65 5.14
C TYR A 204 -8.88 -12.41 5.94
N LEU A 205 -9.84 -11.64 6.44
CA LEU A 205 -9.59 -10.41 7.19
C LEU A 205 -8.98 -10.71 8.56
N ASP A 206 -9.40 -11.77 9.23
CA ASP A 206 -8.79 -12.24 10.49
C ASP A 206 -7.31 -12.58 10.27
N THR A 207 -7.00 -13.36 9.23
CA THR A 207 -5.62 -13.70 8.88
C THR A 207 -4.78 -12.46 8.52
N LEU A 208 -5.37 -11.52 7.78
CA LEU A 208 -4.71 -10.26 7.44
C LEU A 208 -4.40 -9.45 8.70
N MET A 209 -5.37 -9.35 9.59
CA MET A 209 -5.26 -8.59 10.83
C MET A 209 -4.22 -9.19 11.78
N ASP A 210 -4.22 -10.52 11.95
CA ASP A 210 -3.20 -11.23 12.72
C ASP A 210 -1.81 -11.00 12.14
N SER A 211 -1.66 -11.05 10.81
CA SER A 211 -0.39 -10.76 10.17
C SER A 211 0.07 -9.32 10.43
N LEU A 212 -0.83 -8.34 10.37
CA LEU A 212 -0.52 -6.93 10.66
C LEU A 212 -0.07 -6.77 12.13
N ILE A 213 -0.82 -7.34 13.07
CA ILE A 213 -0.51 -7.21 14.50
C ILE A 213 0.77 -7.95 14.84
N LEU A 214 0.87 -9.23 14.51
CA LEU A 214 1.99 -10.05 14.94
C LEU A 214 3.29 -9.68 14.21
N LYS A 215 3.26 -9.54 12.88
CA LYS A 215 4.48 -9.30 12.09
C LYS A 215 4.86 -7.84 12.06
N ASP A 216 3.91 -6.95 11.75
CA ASP A 216 4.25 -5.55 11.49
C ASP A 216 4.33 -4.70 12.76
N ILE A 217 3.65 -5.10 13.84
CA ILE A 217 3.66 -4.37 15.11
C ILE A 217 4.48 -5.13 16.16
N VAL A 218 4.02 -6.31 16.59
CA VAL A 218 4.58 -7.03 17.74
C VAL A 218 6.04 -7.42 17.51
N LYS A 219 6.33 -8.13 16.41
CA LYS A 219 7.70 -8.54 16.07
C LYS A 219 8.59 -7.33 15.80
N ARG A 220 8.11 -6.37 14.99
CA ARG A 220 8.89 -5.18 14.58
C ARG A 220 9.32 -4.31 15.75
N TYR A 221 8.40 -4.02 16.67
CA TYR A 221 8.68 -3.16 17.84
C TYR A 221 9.07 -3.96 19.09
N SER A 222 9.24 -5.28 18.97
CA SER A 222 9.57 -6.18 20.08
C SER A 222 8.63 -5.97 21.28
N ILE A 223 7.33 -5.89 21.00
CA ILE A 223 6.31 -5.62 22.01
C ILE A 223 6.24 -6.79 23.00
N ARG A 224 6.48 -6.49 24.27
CA ARG A 224 6.53 -7.49 25.35
C ARG A 224 5.17 -8.14 25.65
N LEU A 225 4.07 -7.42 25.40
CA LEU A 225 2.70 -7.85 25.72
C LEU A 225 1.82 -7.85 24.47
N PRO A 226 1.93 -8.85 23.58
CA PRO A 226 1.15 -8.93 22.34
C PRO A 226 -0.37 -8.89 22.58
N GLY A 227 -0.85 -9.56 23.64
CA GLY A 227 -2.29 -9.59 23.98
C GLY A 227 -2.89 -8.20 24.19
N LYS A 228 -2.14 -7.25 24.75
CA LYS A 228 -2.62 -5.87 24.91
C LYS A 228 -2.80 -5.14 23.58
N ILE A 229 -2.06 -5.51 22.54
CA ILE A 229 -2.25 -4.94 21.20
C ILE A 229 -3.55 -5.45 20.59
N TYR A 230 -3.89 -6.73 20.81
CA TYR A 230 -5.20 -7.27 20.42
C TYR A 230 -6.35 -6.61 21.19
N ASP A 231 -6.20 -6.39 22.49
CA ASP A 231 -7.22 -5.66 23.26
C ASP A 231 -7.40 -4.23 22.74
N LEU A 232 -6.29 -3.55 22.42
CA LEU A 232 -6.32 -2.23 21.81
C LEU A 232 -7.06 -2.25 20.47
N GLN A 233 -6.77 -3.23 19.62
CA GLN A 233 -7.40 -3.40 18.32
C GLN A 233 -8.92 -3.57 18.47
N ILE A 234 -9.39 -4.48 19.33
CA ILE A 234 -10.82 -4.68 19.59
C ILE A 234 -11.46 -3.39 20.10
N TYR A 235 -10.76 -2.66 20.97
CA TYR A 235 -11.25 -1.38 21.47
C TYR A 235 -11.41 -0.34 20.34
N LEU A 236 -10.40 -0.19 19.49
CA LEU A 236 -10.43 0.75 18.36
C LEU A 236 -11.53 0.38 17.36
N LEU A 237 -11.71 -0.91 17.06
CA LEU A 237 -12.78 -1.39 16.19
C LEU A 237 -14.18 -1.06 16.74
N ASN A 238 -14.39 -1.23 18.04
CA ASN A 238 -15.66 -0.88 18.69
C ASN A 238 -15.89 0.63 18.83
N ASN A 239 -14.89 1.46 18.53
CA ASN A 239 -14.91 2.91 18.74
C ASN A 239 -14.39 3.66 17.51
N PHE A 240 -14.55 3.10 16.31
CA PHE A 240 -13.94 3.62 15.08
C PHE A 240 -14.41 5.04 14.70
N ALA A 241 -15.58 5.46 15.16
CA ALA A 241 -16.13 6.80 14.96
C ALA A 241 -15.93 7.75 16.16
N SER A 242 -15.29 7.29 17.24
CA SER A 242 -15.12 8.05 18.47
C SER A 242 -13.77 8.79 18.50
N GLU A 243 -13.74 9.97 19.11
CA GLU A 243 -12.49 10.66 19.39
C GLU A 243 -11.63 9.88 20.40
N CYS A 244 -10.36 9.67 20.07
CA CYS A 244 -9.40 9.03 20.94
C CYS A 244 -8.19 9.92 21.22
N SER A 245 -7.54 9.71 22.36
CA SER A 245 -6.26 10.35 22.69
C SER A 245 -5.29 9.32 23.24
N PHE A 246 -3.99 9.50 23.01
CA PHE A 246 -2.96 8.58 23.49
C PHE A 246 -3.06 8.34 25.00
N ARG A 247 -3.39 9.38 25.78
CA ARG A 247 -3.58 9.27 27.24
C ARG A 247 -4.76 8.37 27.60
N LYS A 248 -5.91 8.51 26.92
CA LYS A 248 -7.10 7.66 27.14
C LYS A 248 -6.79 6.19 26.78
N LEU A 249 -6.10 5.96 25.66
CA LEU A 249 -5.71 4.62 25.22
C LEU A 249 -4.76 3.94 26.22
N ALA A 250 -3.71 4.64 26.66
CA ALA A 250 -2.74 4.14 27.63
C ALA A 250 -3.39 3.77 28.97
N ALA A 251 -4.25 4.65 29.50
CA ALA A 251 -4.96 4.41 30.77
C ALA A 251 -5.91 3.21 30.71
N ARG A 252 -6.45 2.88 29.52
CA ARG A 252 -7.32 1.72 29.33
C ARG A 252 -6.52 0.43 29.23
N LEU A 253 -5.42 0.45 28.49
CA LEU A 253 -4.49 -0.68 28.37
C LEU A 253 -3.82 -1.06 29.70
N SER A 254 -3.65 -0.12 30.63
CA SER A 254 -3.15 -0.41 31.98
C SER A 254 -4.21 -1.02 32.89
N ARG A 255 -5.51 -0.81 32.65
CA ARG A 255 -6.61 -1.37 33.45
C ARG A 255 -6.97 -2.80 33.07
N LEU A 256 -6.73 -3.18 31.81
CA LEU A 256 -6.95 -4.55 31.31
C LEU A 256 -5.96 -5.58 31.89
N THR A 257 -4.98 -5.15 32.71
CA THR A 257 -3.95 -6.01 33.32
C THR A 257 -4.38 -6.77 34.59
N ASN A 258 -5.57 -6.48 35.14
CA ASN A 258 -6.02 -7.02 36.44
C ASN A 258 -7.17 -8.03 36.32
N ARG A 259 -7.24 -8.80 35.24
CA ARG A 259 -8.16 -9.94 35.11
C ARG A 259 -7.42 -11.16 34.61
#